data_AF-A0A2D8FE82-F1
#
_entry.id   AF-A0A2D8FE82-F1
#
_cell.length_a   1.000
_cell.length_b   1.000
_cell.length_c   1.000
_cell.angle_alpha   90.00
_cell.angle_beta   90.00
_cell.angle_gamma   90.00
#
_symmetry.space_group_name_H-M   'P 1'
#
loop_
_entity.id
_entity.type
_entity.pdbx_description
1 polymer ?
#
loop_
_entity_poly.entity_id
_entity_poly.type
_entity_poly.pdbx_seq_one_letter_code
_entity_poly.pdbx_strand_id
1 'polypeptide(L)'
;MKKIIWIDVGTHFAQEHSSIFGSSFSFYLFVLKRFISGGLLKRGRFVSYSELMKILKAREKIRKRQERFFSIFVEANKEIVKKKKYYPKTDLLFNIALTEDNSRPAAITKLYLGKGDIFGEGSSLFENKYESIDQDYMTTLGISSETFFQELGKYLDSRFEDYDVLLRLNCEGVEDNVIYSAHKYFTNKLKLICGSLKDVEELKGLDAADRLNLYLEDNQLPFVEFSSGIYSWHIAHTTISNLLERDI
;
A
#
# COMPACT_ATOMS: atom_id res chain seq x y z
N MET A 1 1.27 21.66 13.38
CA MET A 1 2.32 20.95 12.60
C MET A 1 1.63 20.01 11.64
N LYS A 2 1.88 20.17 10.34
CA LYS A 2 1.23 19.38 9.28
C LYS A 2 1.55 17.89 9.39
N LYS A 3 0.50 17.06 9.36
CA LYS A 3 0.61 15.59 9.41
C LYS A 3 0.78 15.00 8.01
N ILE A 4 1.40 13.82 7.94
CA ILE A 4 1.37 12.96 6.76
C ILE A 4 0.52 11.74 7.12
N ILE A 5 -0.64 11.62 6.49
CA ILE A 5 -1.51 10.45 6.64
C ILE A 5 -1.02 9.38 5.67
N TRP A 6 -0.45 8.30 6.20
CA TRP A 6 -0.07 7.13 5.41
C TRP A 6 -1.22 6.15 5.40
N ILE A 7 -1.90 6.02 4.27
CA ILE A 7 -2.96 5.03 4.05
C ILE A 7 -2.37 3.86 3.28
N ASP A 8 -2.31 2.69 3.92
CA ASP A 8 -1.74 1.46 3.35
C ASP A 8 -2.87 0.47 3.03
N VAL A 9 -3.26 0.38 1.76
CA VAL A 9 -4.32 -0.50 1.28
C VAL A 9 -3.72 -1.80 0.76
N GLY A 10 -4.22 -2.93 1.26
CA GLY A 10 -3.60 -4.23 1.00
C GLY A 10 -2.30 -4.37 1.77
N THR A 11 -2.38 -4.11 3.08
CA THR A 11 -1.19 -3.96 3.93
C THR A 11 -0.26 -5.19 3.91
N HIS A 12 -0.79 -6.41 3.79
CA HIS A 12 -0.04 -7.65 3.57
C HIS A 12 1.25 -7.74 4.43
N PHE A 13 1.07 -7.89 5.73
CA PHE A 13 2.13 -7.89 6.75
C PHE A 13 2.89 -6.55 6.95
N ALA A 14 2.46 -5.47 6.31
CA ALA A 14 3.01 -4.12 6.43
C ALA A 14 4.50 -4.06 6.08
N GLN A 15 4.94 -4.78 5.03
CA GLN A 15 6.36 -4.94 4.72
C GLN A 15 7.01 -3.61 4.32
N GLU A 16 6.32 -2.82 3.50
CA GLU A 16 6.72 -1.51 3.01
C GLU A 16 6.79 -0.51 4.16
N HIS A 17 5.76 -0.43 4.99
CA HIS A 17 5.79 0.39 6.21
C HIS A 17 6.92 -0.04 7.15
N SER A 18 7.08 -1.35 7.37
CA SER A 18 8.13 -1.93 8.22
C SER A 18 9.53 -1.70 7.67
N SER A 19 9.70 -1.53 6.35
CA SER A 19 10.99 -1.19 5.75
C SER A 19 11.53 0.14 6.30
N ILE A 20 10.63 1.06 6.68
CA ILE A 20 10.96 2.38 7.23
C ILE A 20 10.90 2.36 8.76
N PHE A 21 9.74 2.00 9.33
CA PHE A 21 9.45 2.13 10.77
C PHE A 21 9.76 0.86 11.59
N GLY A 22 10.08 -0.27 10.93
CA GLY A 22 10.46 -1.52 11.58
C GLY A 22 11.76 -1.42 12.40
N SER A 23 12.14 -2.47 13.13
CA SER A 23 13.37 -2.43 13.91
C SER A 23 14.60 -2.43 13.00
N SER A 24 15.66 -1.70 13.37
CA SER A 24 16.91 -1.69 12.60
C SER A 24 17.48 -3.10 12.45
N PHE A 25 17.37 -3.93 13.48
CA PHE A 25 17.78 -5.34 13.41
C PHE A 25 17.06 -6.11 12.30
N SER A 26 15.72 -6.03 12.26
CA SER A 26 14.92 -6.71 11.22
C SER A 26 15.25 -6.20 9.81
N PHE A 27 15.47 -4.89 9.67
CA PHE A 27 15.86 -4.26 8.41
C PHE A 27 17.21 -4.78 7.91
N TYR A 28 18.26 -4.74 8.75
CA TYR A 28 19.59 -5.20 8.34
C TYR A 28 19.63 -6.71 8.09
N LEU A 29 18.87 -7.50 8.86
CA LEU A 29 18.71 -8.93 8.60
C LEU A 29 18.06 -9.18 7.22
N PHE A 30 17.06 -8.39 6.85
CA PHE A 30 16.44 -8.46 5.52
C PHE A 30 17.43 -8.10 4.40
N VAL A 31 18.17 -7.00 4.56
CA VAL A 31 19.22 -6.58 3.61
C VAL A 31 20.26 -7.69 3.43
N LEU A 32 20.77 -8.28 4.54
CA LEU A 32 21.74 -9.36 4.50
C LEU A 32 21.20 -10.59 3.76
N LYS A 33 19.96 -11.00 4.06
CA LYS A 33 19.31 -12.14 3.37
C LYS A 33 19.21 -11.88 1.86
N ARG A 34 18.84 -10.66 1.45
CA ARG A 34 18.76 -10.28 0.04
C ARG A 34 20.12 -10.19 -0.64
N PHE A 35 21.16 -9.77 0.09
CA PHE A 35 22.54 -9.78 -0.40
C PHE A 35 23.02 -11.21 -0.69
N ILE A 36 22.78 -12.14 0.24
CA ILE A 36 23.12 -13.55 0.07
C ILE A 36 22.31 -14.17 -1.08
N SER A 37 20.99 -13.94 -1.13
CA SER A 37 20.14 -14.55 -2.17
C SER A 37 20.41 -13.97 -3.57
N GLY A 38 20.63 -12.66 -3.68
CA GLY A 38 20.89 -11.99 -4.96
C GLY A 38 22.32 -12.23 -5.46
N GLY A 39 23.31 -12.16 -4.57
CA GLY A 39 24.73 -12.30 -4.92
C GLY A 39 25.19 -13.75 -5.11
N LEU A 40 24.80 -14.67 -4.23
CA LEU A 40 25.27 -16.07 -4.29
C LEU A 40 24.33 -16.98 -5.08
N LEU A 41 23.01 -16.73 -5.03
CA LEU A 41 22.01 -17.60 -5.66
C LEU A 41 21.43 -17.02 -6.95
N LYS A 42 21.85 -15.81 -7.38
CA LYS A 42 21.31 -15.07 -8.53
C LYS A 42 19.78 -14.90 -8.51
N ARG A 43 19.17 -14.88 -7.32
CA ARG A 43 17.71 -14.75 -7.14
C ARG A 43 17.34 -13.32 -6.75
N GLY A 44 16.68 -12.62 -7.67
CA GLY A 44 16.10 -11.28 -7.46
C GLY A 44 17.03 -10.12 -7.84
N ARG A 45 16.44 -8.91 -7.95
CA ARG A 45 17.16 -7.68 -8.29
C ARG A 45 17.88 -7.12 -7.07
N PHE A 46 19.19 -6.88 -7.21
CA PHE A 46 20.06 -6.34 -6.17
C PHE A 46 20.05 -4.81 -6.17
N VAL A 47 20.28 -4.18 -5.01
CA VAL A 47 20.52 -2.73 -4.90
C VAL A 47 22.01 -2.46 -4.81
N SER A 48 22.50 -1.54 -5.62
CA SER A 48 23.87 -1.02 -5.53
C SER A 48 24.14 -0.41 -4.13
N TYR A 49 25.43 -0.30 -3.78
CA TYR A 49 25.84 0.38 -2.56
C TYR A 49 25.28 1.81 -2.46
N SER A 50 25.27 2.53 -3.58
CA SER A 50 24.72 3.89 -3.66
C SER A 50 23.21 3.92 -3.34
N GLU A 51 22.44 2.99 -3.90
CA GLU A 51 21.00 2.87 -3.62
C GLU A 51 20.74 2.48 -2.15
N LEU A 52 21.52 1.54 -1.60
CA LEU A 52 21.42 1.19 -0.19
C LEU A 52 21.70 2.40 0.72
N MET A 53 22.71 3.20 0.41
CA MET A 53 22.99 4.42 1.17
C MET A 53 21.86 5.45 1.07
N LYS A 54 21.18 5.56 -0.08
CA LYS A 54 19.97 6.40 -0.22
C LYS A 54 18.84 5.89 0.66
N ILE A 55 18.58 4.58 0.66
CA ILE A 55 17.58 3.93 1.53
C ILE A 55 17.87 4.26 3.00
N LEU A 56 19.11 4.05 3.45
CA LEU A 56 19.51 4.28 4.85
C LEU A 56 19.31 5.75 5.26
N LYS A 57 19.77 6.71 4.44
CA LYS A 57 19.63 8.14 4.70
C LYS A 57 18.16 8.57 4.75
N ALA A 58 17.36 8.13 3.78
CA ALA A 58 15.94 8.47 3.72
C ALA A 58 15.19 7.88 4.93
N ARG A 59 15.45 6.61 5.25
CA ARG A 59 14.89 5.93 6.42
C ARG A 59 15.23 6.63 7.72
N GLU A 60 16.47 7.03 7.92
CA GLU A 60 16.88 7.77 9.12
C GLU A 60 16.12 9.10 9.24
N LYS A 61 16.05 9.87 8.15
CA LYS A 61 15.38 11.17 8.09
C LYS A 61 13.88 11.05 8.38
N ILE A 62 13.21 10.05 7.81
CA ILE A 62 11.79 9.80 8.08
C ILE A 62 11.57 9.45 9.55
N ARG A 63 12.38 8.55 10.12
CA ARG A 63 12.24 8.10 11.51
C ARG A 63 12.47 9.21 12.54
N LYS A 64 13.35 10.18 12.23
CA LYS A 64 13.56 11.36 13.09
C LYS A 64 12.32 12.25 13.21
N ARG A 65 11.35 12.12 12.29
CA ARG A 65 10.09 12.88 12.24
C ARG A 65 8.88 11.95 12.23
N GLN A 66 9.00 10.76 12.82
CA GLN A 66 7.96 9.73 12.78
C GLN A 66 6.64 10.20 13.41
N GLU A 67 6.69 11.13 14.37
CA GLU A 67 5.53 11.75 15.00
C GLU A 67 4.70 12.61 14.04
N ARG A 68 5.22 12.93 12.85
CA ARG A 68 4.46 13.58 11.78
C ARG A 68 3.55 12.62 11.03
N PHE A 69 3.81 11.31 11.11
CA PHE A 69 3.01 10.31 10.41
C PHE A 69 1.81 9.89 11.25
N PHE A 70 0.69 9.64 10.55
CA PHE A 70 -0.47 8.96 11.08
C PHE A 70 -0.79 7.80 10.14
N SER A 71 -0.61 6.56 10.61
CA SER A 71 -0.69 5.35 9.79
C SER A 71 -2.07 4.72 9.87
N ILE A 72 -2.63 4.41 8.70
CA ILE A 72 -3.95 3.79 8.53
C ILE A 72 -3.75 2.56 7.68
N PHE A 73 -4.05 1.38 8.23
CA PHE A 73 -3.92 0.11 7.51
C PHE A 73 -5.30 -0.41 7.11
N VAL A 74 -5.42 -0.83 5.85
CA VAL A 74 -6.59 -1.50 5.31
C VAL A 74 -6.17 -2.87 4.81
N GLU A 75 -6.66 -3.91 5.48
CA GLU A 75 -6.27 -5.30 5.24
C GLU A 75 -7.52 -6.16 5.14
N ALA A 76 -7.75 -6.80 4.00
CA ALA A 76 -8.94 -7.64 3.79
C ALA A 76 -8.83 -8.98 4.51
N ASN A 77 -7.60 -9.51 4.66
CA ASN A 77 -7.36 -10.84 5.19
C ASN A 77 -7.26 -10.83 6.72
N LYS A 78 -8.33 -11.27 7.38
CA LYS A 78 -8.43 -11.34 8.85
C LYS A 78 -7.36 -12.23 9.49
N GLU A 79 -6.87 -13.26 8.79
CA GLU A 79 -5.87 -14.17 9.33
C GLU A 79 -4.48 -13.52 9.34
N ILE A 80 -4.16 -12.68 8.34
CA ILE A 80 -2.99 -11.80 8.35
C ILE A 80 -3.08 -10.81 9.53
N VAL A 81 -4.23 -10.16 9.71
CA VAL A 81 -4.46 -9.22 10.82
C VAL A 81 -4.18 -9.89 12.18
N LYS A 82 -4.76 -11.07 12.41
CA LYS A 82 -4.54 -11.86 13.64
C LYS A 82 -3.07 -12.23 13.82
N LYS A 83 -2.42 -12.73 12.76
CA LYS A 83 -1.00 -13.12 12.78
C LYS A 83 -0.09 -11.93 13.11
N LYS A 84 -0.45 -10.72 12.67
CA LYS A 84 0.25 -9.47 12.98
C LYS A 84 -0.21 -8.82 14.28
N LYS A 85 -1.00 -9.53 15.09
CA LYS A 85 -1.52 -9.06 16.38
C LYS A 85 -2.20 -7.70 16.25
N TYR A 86 -3.00 -7.54 15.19
CA TYR A 86 -3.75 -6.30 14.91
C TYR A 86 -2.86 -5.07 14.70
N TYR A 87 -1.65 -5.27 14.18
CA TYR A 87 -0.72 -4.19 13.81
C TYR A 87 -0.57 -3.12 14.91
N PRO A 88 -0.04 -3.46 16.09
CA PRO A 88 -0.14 -2.60 17.30
C PRO A 88 0.59 -1.25 17.20
N LYS A 89 1.27 -0.96 16.09
CA LYS A 89 1.98 0.28 15.81
C LYS A 89 1.28 1.18 14.80
N THR A 90 0.13 0.76 14.26
CA THR A 90 -0.70 1.59 13.39
C THR A 90 -1.62 2.48 14.24
N ASP A 91 -1.99 3.65 13.73
CA ASP A 91 -2.94 4.53 14.42
C ASP A 91 -4.38 4.09 14.17
N LEU A 92 -4.69 3.60 12.96
CA LEU A 92 -5.97 2.99 12.61
C LEU A 92 -5.77 1.68 11.82
N LEU A 93 -6.68 0.75 12.03
CA LEU A 93 -6.75 -0.53 11.32
C LEU A 93 -8.19 -0.79 10.89
N PHE A 94 -8.38 -1.04 9.60
CA PHE A 94 -9.65 -1.49 9.03
C PHE A 94 -9.46 -2.89 8.43
N ASN A 95 -10.10 -3.90 9.03
CA ASN A 95 -10.12 -5.25 8.48
C ASN A 95 -11.29 -5.42 7.50
N ILE A 96 -11.17 -4.81 6.32
CA ILE A 96 -12.18 -4.75 5.27
C ILE A 96 -11.52 -4.93 3.90
N ALA A 97 -12.31 -5.36 2.92
CA ALA A 97 -11.91 -5.28 1.52
C ALA A 97 -12.50 -4.02 0.87
N LEU A 98 -11.69 -3.26 0.15
CA LEU A 98 -12.20 -2.14 -0.64
C LEU A 98 -12.74 -2.66 -1.97
N THR A 99 -13.97 -2.31 -2.31
CA THR A 99 -14.68 -2.78 -3.50
C THR A 99 -14.95 -1.64 -4.48
N GLU A 100 -15.42 -2.00 -5.68
CA GLU A 100 -15.79 -1.08 -6.77
C GLU A 100 -17.29 -0.80 -6.85
N ASP A 101 -18.10 -1.57 -6.13
CA ASP A 101 -19.55 -1.50 -6.21
C ASP A 101 -20.12 -0.38 -5.33
N ASN A 102 -20.30 0.80 -5.93
CA ASN A 102 -20.91 1.94 -5.23
C ASN A 102 -22.43 1.77 -5.04
N SER A 103 -23.09 0.86 -5.77
CA SER A 103 -24.51 0.55 -5.57
C SER A 103 -24.76 -0.26 -4.30
N ARG A 104 -23.74 -1.00 -3.86
CA ARG A 104 -23.71 -1.76 -2.61
C ARG A 104 -22.54 -1.31 -1.74
N PRO A 105 -22.66 -0.15 -1.08
CA PRO A 105 -21.54 0.48 -0.36
C PRO A 105 -20.98 -0.37 0.79
N ALA A 106 -21.77 -1.32 1.31
CA ALA A 106 -21.31 -2.33 2.25
C ALA A 106 -21.92 -3.70 1.89
N ALA A 107 -21.09 -4.74 1.87
CA ALA A 107 -21.49 -6.09 1.49
C ALA A 107 -20.64 -7.16 2.18
N ILE A 108 -21.26 -8.30 2.48
CA ILE A 108 -20.49 -9.52 2.75
C ILE A 108 -19.94 -10.01 1.41
N THR A 109 -18.62 -10.13 1.28
CA THR A 109 -17.94 -10.53 0.04
C THR A 109 -16.95 -11.66 0.26
N LYS A 110 -16.50 -12.25 -0.84
CA LYS A 110 -15.46 -13.27 -0.89
C LYS A 110 -14.11 -12.64 -1.18
N LEU A 111 -13.11 -13.08 -0.42
CA LEU A 111 -11.70 -12.83 -0.69
C LEU A 111 -11.09 -14.18 -1.11
N TYR A 112 -10.81 -14.34 -2.40
CA TYR A 112 -10.28 -15.57 -3.00
C TYR A 112 -8.80 -15.74 -2.63
N LEU A 113 -8.42 -16.94 -2.17
CA LEU A 113 -7.07 -17.24 -1.67
C LEU A 113 -6.16 -17.76 -2.78
N GLY A 114 -5.05 -17.06 -3.01
CA GLY A 114 -4.05 -17.53 -3.96
C GLY A 114 -3.41 -18.83 -3.56
N LYS A 115 -3.57 -19.87 -4.39
CA LYS A 115 -2.97 -21.20 -4.19
C LYS A 115 -3.34 -21.85 -2.85
N GLY A 116 -4.47 -21.48 -2.25
CA GLY A 116 -4.93 -22.00 -0.95
C GLY A 116 -4.11 -21.53 0.26
N ASP A 117 -3.16 -20.59 0.10
CA ASP A 117 -2.42 -20.05 1.23
C ASP A 117 -3.23 -18.96 1.93
N ILE A 118 -3.70 -19.28 3.14
CA ILE A 118 -4.46 -18.37 4.02
C ILE A 118 -3.64 -17.11 4.37
N PHE A 119 -2.31 -17.18 4.29
CA PHE A 119 -1.42 -16.05 4.51
C PHE A 119 -0.83 -15.47 3.22
N GLY A 120 -1.30 -15.94 2.06
CA GLY A 120 -0.82 -15.48 0.77
C GLY A 120 -1.05 -13.98 0.59
N GLU A 121 -0.03 -13.29 0.11
CA GLU A 121 -0.12 -11.87 -0.26
C GLU A 121 -0.95 -11.65 -1.53
N GLY A 122 -1.32 -12.74 -2.24
CA GLY A 122 -2.01 -12.73 -3.53
C GLY A 122 -3.54 -12.56 -3.49
N SER A 123 -4.15 -12.67 -2.30
CA SER A 123 -5.61 -12.79 -2.15
C SER A 123 -6.38 -11.65 -2.81
N SER A 124 -7.38 -11.97 -3.65
CA SER A 124 -8.07 -10.99 -4.48
C SER A 124 -9.59 -11.05 -4.33
N LEU A 125 -10.26 -9.95 -4.67
CA LEU A 125 -11.72 -9.90 -4.83
C LEU A 125 -12.18 -10.49 -6.18
N PHE A 126 -11.26 -10.68 -7.11
CA PHE A 126 -11.54 -11.19 -8.46
C PHE A 126 -11.38 -12.71 -8.51
N GLU A 127 -12.49 -13.40 -8.78
CA GLU A 127 -12.50 -14.87 -8.92
C GLU A 127 -11.63 -15.35 -10.08
N ASN A 128 -11.56 -14.59 -11.18
CA ASN A 128 -10.79 -14.96 -12.37
C ASN A 128 -9.27 -14.84 -12.21
N LYS A 129 -8.76 -14.40 -11.05
CA LYS A 129 -7.31 -14.30 -10.81
C LYS A 129 -6.60 -15.67 -10.81
N TYR A 130 -7.31 -16.75 -10.49
CA TYR A 130 -6.73 -18.10 -10.46
C TYR A 130 -7.49 -19.05 -11.39
N GLU A 131 -6.77 -19.88 -12.13
CA GLU A 131 -7.35 -20.78 -13.14
C GLU A 131 -8.02 -22.05 -12.55
N SER A 132 -7.97 -22.27 -11.23
CA SER A 132 -8.42 -23.53 -10.61
C SER A 132 -9.92 -23.54 -10.26
N ILE A 133 -10.58 -24.69 -10.50
CA ILE A 133 -12.01 -24.94 -10.21
C ILE A 133 -12.31 -24.98 -8.70
N ASP A 134 -11.32 -25.26 -7.85
CA ASP A 134 -11.45 -25.30 -6.38
C ASP A 134 -10.74 -24.09 -5.74
N GLN A 135 -11.30 -22.89 -5.90
CA GLN A 135 -10.78 -21.72 -5.20
C GLN A 135 -11.33 -21.64 -3.78
N ASP A 136 -10.45 -21.85 -2.80
CA ASP A 136 -10.73 -21.47 -1.43
C ASP A 136 -10.90 -19.96 -1.32
N TYR A 137 -11.91 -19.54 -0.56
CA TYR A 137 -12.16 -18.13 -0.25
C TYR A 137 -12.39 -17.95 1.24
N MET A 138 -12.14 -16.74 1.73
CA MET A 138 -12.60 -16.32 3.04
C MET A 138 -13.65 -15.22 2.92
N THR A 139 -14.63 -15.24 3.83
CA THR A 139 -15.62 -14.16 3.93
C THR A 139 -15.02 -12.95 4.62
N THR A 140 -15.23 -11.77 4.04
CA THR A 140 -14.81 -10.47 4.59
C THR A 140 -15.89 -9.41 4.37
N LEU A 141 -15.79 -8.29 5.08
CA LEU A 141 -16.66 -7.14 4.86
C LEU A 141 -16.08 -6.30 3.71
N GLY A 142 -16.80 -6.25 2.60
CA GLY A 142 -16.53 -5.37 1.48
C GLY A 142 -17.16 -4.00 1.72
N ILE A 143 -16.39 -2.94 1.55
CA ILE A 143 -16.86 -1.54 1.58
C ILE A 143 -16.44 -0.90 0.27
N SER A 144 -17.34 -0.15 -0.39
CA SER A 144 -16.96 0.56 -1.61
C SER A 144 -15.84 1.57 -1.31
N SER A 145 -14.86 1.67 -2.20
CA SER A 145 -13.74 2.60 -2.04
C SER A 145 -14.26 4.04 -1.91
N GLU A 146 -15.31 4.39 -2.66
CA GLU A 146 -15.93 5.71 -2.60
C GLU A 146 -16.46 6.01 -1.19
N THR A 147 -17.26 5.10 -0.61
CA THR A 147 -17.82 5.28 0.74
C THR A 147 -16.72 5.33 1.80
N PHE A 148 -15.71 4.45 1.69
CA PHE A 148 -14.60 4.42 2.63
C PHE A 148 -13.82 5.74 2.66
N PHE A 149 -13.39 6.24 1.49
CA PHE A 149 -12.60 7.48 1.43
C PHE A 149 -13.42 8.73 1.73
N GLN A 150 -14.72 8.73 1.44
CA GLN A 150 -15.61 9.81 1.86
C GLN A 150 -15.64 9.95 3.37
N GLU A 151 -15.92 8.85 4.09
CA GLU A 151 -16.03 8.87 5.54
C GLU A 151 -14.66 9.07 6.21
N LEU A 152 -13.61 8.48 5.65
CA LEU A 152 -12.25 8.69 6.13
C LEU A 152 -11.81 10.15 5.97
N GLY A 153 -12.12 10.79 4.84
CA GLY A 153 -11.84 12.21 4.59
C GLY A 153 -12.50 13.10 5.64
N LYS A 154 -13.80 12.91 5.89
CA LYS A 154 -14.53 13.64 6.94
C LYS A 154 -13.91 13.47 8.32
N TYR A 155 -13.55 12.23 8.67
CA TYR A 155 -12.90 11.95 9.94
C TYR A 155 -11.55 12.68 10.06
N LEU A 156 -10.70 12.61 9.03
CA LEU A 156 -9.38 13.23 9.04
C LEU A 156 -9.47 14.77 9.08
N ASP A 157 -10.40 15.36 8.33
CA ASP A 157 -10.66 16.81 8.35
C ASP A 157 -11.14 17.30 9.71
N SER A 158 -11.92 16.47 10.43
CA SER A 158 -12.33 16.80 11.80
C SER A 158 -11.19 16.66 12.84
N ARG A 159 -10.18 15.83 12.54
CA ARG A 159 -9.12 15.45 13.47
C ARG A 159 -7.85 16.29 13.32
N PHE A 160 -7.54 16.73 12.11
CA PHE A 160 -6.31 17.43 11.79
C PHE A 160 -6.61 18.74 11.06
N GLU A 161 -6.01 19.83 11.53
CA GLU A 161 -6.12 21.15 10.91
C GLU A 161 -5.52 21.16 9.50
N ASP A 162 -4.38 20.50 9.31
CA ASP A 162 -3.70 20.38 8.01
C ASP A 162 -2.94 19.06 7.91
N TYR A 163 -3.03 18.42 6.73
CA TYR A 163 -2.38 17.17 6.43
C TYR A 163 -2.20 16.93 4.93
N ASP A 164 -1.16 16.17 4.59
CA ASP A 164 -0.99 15.54 3.28
C ASP A 164 -1.26 14.04 3.38
N VAL A 165 -1.68 13.43 2.27
CA VAL A 165 -1.96 12.00 2.15
C VAL A 165 -0.91 11.33 1.27
N LEU A 166 -0.35 10.26 1.82
CA LEU A 166 0.46 9.26 1.14
C LEU A 166 -0.39 7.98 1.04
N LEU A 167 -0.73 7.57 -0.18
CA LEU A 167 -1.47 6.35 -0.44
C LEU A 167 -0.51 5.26 -0.91
N ARG A 168 -0.44 4.11 -0.21
CA ARG A 168 0.27 2.91 -0.67
C ARG A 168 -0.74 1.82 -1.03
N LEU A 169 -0.51 1.15 -2.16
CA LEU A 169 -1.44 0.21 -2.77
C LEU A 169 -0.81 -1.15 -3.03
N ASN A 170 -1.54 -2.20 -2.70
CA ASN A 170 -1.30 -3.58 -3.10
C ASN A 170 -2.60 -4.39 -2.93
N CYS A 171 -3.63 -4.06 -3.71
CA CYS A 171 -5.01 -4.53 -3.48
C CYS A 171 -5.58 -5.39 -4.62
N GLU A 172 -4.71 -5.95 -5.44
CA GLU A 172 -4.97 -7.10 -6.30
C GLU A 172 -6.11 -6.87 -7.30
N GLY A 173 -6.05 -5.74 -8.00
CA GLY A 173 -6.90 -5.36 -9.14
C GLY A 173 -7.81 -4.16 -8.91
N VAL A 174 -8.01 -3.74 -7.66
CA VAL A 174 -8.88 -2.59 -7.31
C VAL A 174 -8.10 -1.28 -7.15
N GLU A 175 -6.82 -1.25 -7.52
CA GLU A 175 -5.92 -0.09 -7.33
C GLU A 175 -6.46 1.18 -8.00
N ASP A 176 -6.95 1.08 -9.23
CA ASP A 176 -7.55 2.18 -9.98
C ASP A 176 -8.70 2.84 -9.21
N ASN A 177 -9.67 2.05 -8.75
CA ASN A 177 -10.84 2.59 -8.04
C ASN A 177 -10.46 3.17 -6.67
N VAL A 178 -9.49 2.57 -5.99
CA VAL A 178 -8.93 3.12 -4.75
C VAL A 178 -8.27 4.47 -5.02
N ILE A 179 -7.49 4.61 -6.11
CA ILE A 179 -6.88 5.88 -6.53
C ILE A 179 -7.93 6.92 -6.87
N TYR A 180 -8.92 6.58 -7.70
CA TYR A 180 -9.98 7.51 -8.10
C TYR A 180 -10.76 8.02 -6.89
N SER A 181 -11.12 7.11 -5.98
CA SER A 181 -11.86 7.45 -4.76
C SER A 181 -11.02 8.30 -3.81
N ALA A 182 -9.76 7.94 -3.57
CA ALA A 182 -8.86 8.72 -2.73
C ALA A 182 -8.64 10.12 -3.30
N HIS A 183 -8.40 10.24 -4.61
CA HIS A 183 -8.20 11.54 -5.25
C HIS A 183 -9.48 12.40 -5.19
N LYS A 184 -10.66 11.80 -5.40
CA LYS A 184 -11.94 12.51 -5.30
C LYS A 184 -12.15 13.20 -3.96
N TYR A 185 -11.82 12.53 -2.85
CA TYR A 185 -12.09 13.05 -1.50
C TYR A 185 -10.92 13.77 -0.85
N PHE A 186 -9.68 13.42 -1.17
CA PHE A 186 -8.50 14.14 -0.65
C PHE A 186 -8.06 15.27 -1.57
N THR A 187 -8.42 15.24 -2.85
CA THR A 187 -8.12 16.28 -3.84
C THR A 187 -6.64 16.66 -3.82
N ASN A 188 -6.33 17.94 -3.57
CA ASN A 188 -4.99 18.47 -3.46
C ASN A 188 -4.20 17.93 -2.25
N LYS A 189 -4.83 17.29 -1.26
CA LYS A 189 -4.14 16.67 -0.12
C LYS A 189 -3.47 15.35 -0.52
N LEU A 190 -3.90 14.66 -1.58
CA LEU A 190 -3.22 13.46 -2.08
C LEU A 190 -1.91 13.86 -2.78
N LYS A 191 -0.78 13.64 -2.10
CA LYS A 191 0.54 14.13 -2.57
C LYS A 191 1.42 13.07 -3.20
N LEU A 192 1.18 11.80 -2.88
CA LEU A 192 1.99 10.69 -3.36
C LEU A 192 1.18 9.40 -3.33
N ILE A 193 1.26 8.67 -4.44
CA ILE A 193 0.76 7.30 -4.56
C ILE A 193 1.98 6.38 -4.72
N CYS A 194 2.00 5.29 -3.98
CA CYS A 194 3.05 4.29 -4.03
C CYS A 194 2.46 2.89 -4.17
N GLY A 195 3.18 1.93 -4.75
CA GLY A 195 2.73 0.54 -4.78
C GLY A 195 3.10 -0.21 -6.06
N SER A 196 2.23 -1.12 -6.47
CA SER A 196 2.24 -1.79 -7.77
C SER A 196 0.89 -1.57 -8.44
N LEU A 197 0.87 -1.26 -9.74
CA LEU A 197 -0.36 -1.16 -10.55
C LEU A 197 -0.50 -2.33 -11.53
N LYS A 198 0.40 -3.32 -11.45
CA LYS A 198 0.49 -4.43 -12.40
C LYS A 198 -0.81 -5.23 -12.48
N ASP A 199 -1.44 -5.48 -11.33
CA ASP A 199 -2.67 -6.29 -11.25
C ASP A 199 -3.88 -5.63 -11.93
N VAL A 200 -3.86 -4.30 -12.14
CA VAL A 200 -4.89 -3.62 -12.93
C VAL A 200 -4.85 -4.11 -14.38
N GLU A 201 -3.66 -4.18 -14.99
CA GLU A 201 -3.51 -4.71 -16.35
C GLU A 201 -3.83 -6.20 -16.40
N GLU A 202 -3.31 -6.98 -15.46
CA GLU A 202 -3.49 -8.45 -15.46
C GLU A 202 -4.96 -8.87 -15.28
N LEU A 203 -5.74 -8.13 -14.49
CA LEU A 203 -7.12 -8.50 -14.14
C LEU A 203 -8.17 -7.75 -14.97
N LYS A 204 -7.89 -6.53 -15.41
CA LYS A 204 -8.85 -5.67 -16.13
C LYS A 204 -8.44 -5.35 -17.57
N GLY A 205 -7.24 -5.76 -17.98
CA GLY A 205 -6.72 -5.60 -19.33
C GLY A 205 -6.02 -4.27 -19.57
N LEU A 206 -5.36 -4.18 -20.72
CA LEU A 206 -4.52 -3.05 -21.14
C LEU A 206 -5.29 -1.72 -21.15
N ASP A 207 -6.52 -1.71 -21.67
CA ASP A 207 -7.34 -0.49 -21.72
C ASP A 207 -7.60 0.12 -20.34
N ALA A 208 -7.72 -0.70 -19.29
CA ALA A 208 -7.91 -0.22 -17.92
C ALA A 208 -6.61 0.37 -17.36
N ALA A 209 -5.47 -0.27 -17.63
CA ALA A 209 -4.16 0.23 -17.25
C ALA A 209 -3.83 1.56 -17.96
N ASP A 210 -4.11 1.67 -19.25
CA ASP A 210 -3.91 2.89 -20.03
C ASP A 210 -4.78 4.04 -19.51
N ARG A 211 -6.06 3.78 -19.20
CA ARG A 211 -6.93 4.77 -18.56
C ARG A 211 -6.40 5.23 -17.21
N LEU A 212 -5.87 4.31 -16.39
CA LEU A 212 -5.29 4.66 -15.09
C LEU A 212 -4.04 5.54 -15.27
N ASN A 213 -3.15 5.18 -16.20
CA ASN A 213 -1.94 5.96 -16.49
C ASN A 213 -2.29 7.37 -16.95
N LEU A 214 -3.21 7.50 -17.91
CA LEU A 214 -3.71 8.81 -18.37
C LEU A 214 -4.32 9.61 -17.22
N TYR A 215 -5.11 8.98 -16.36
CA TYR A 215 -5.69 9.65 -15.20
C TYR A 215 -4.62 10.19 -14.24
N LEU A 216 -3.56 9.43 -13.97
CA LEU A 216 -2.45 9.87 -13.12
C LEU A 216 -1.72 11.06 -13.74
N GLU A 217 -1.47 11.02 -15.06
CA GLU A 217 -0.79 12.10 -15.80
C GLU A 217 -1.64 13.38 -15.85
N ASP A 218 -2.89 13.29 -16.28
CA ASP A 218 -3.82 14.41 -16.43
C ASP A 218 -4.06 15.15 -15.10
N ASN A 219 -4.07 14.40 -13.99
CA ASN A 219 -4.28 14.95 -12.66
C ASN A 219 -2.96 15.23 -11.90
N GLN A 220 -1.81 15.06 -12.55
CA GLN A 220 -0.47 15.28 -11.97
C GLN A 220 -0.26 14.54 -10.65
N LEU A 221 -0.79 13.31 -10.55
CA LEU A 221 -0.71 12.47 -9.36
C LEU A 221 0.60 11.67 -9.39
N PRO A 222 1.59 11.98 -8.54
CA PRO A 222 2.87 11.28 -8.58
C PRO A 222 2.69 9.83 -8.15
N PHE A 223 3.10 8.90 -9.01
CA PHE A 223 3.17 7.47 -8.70
C PHE A 223 4.63 7.01 -8.58
N VAL A 224 4.92 6.21 -7.56
CA VAL A 224 6.23 5.58 -7.36
C VAL A 224 6.06 4.10 -7.06
N GLU A 225 6.80 3.25 -7.78
CA GLU A 225 6.84 1.82 -7.46
C GLU A 225 7.34 1.62 -6.02
N PHE A 226 6.57 0.90 -5.20
CA PHE A 226 6.96 0.54 -3.84
C PHE A 226 6.43 -0.84 -3.46
N SER A 227 7.29 -1.83 -3.59
CA SER A 227 7.00 -3.23 -3.29
C SER A 227 7.88 -3.76 -2.16
N SER A 228 7.64 -5.00 -1.75
CA SER A 228 8.50 -5.73 -0.82
C SER A 228 9.94 -5.94 -1.32
N GLY A 229 10.17 -5.75 -2.62
CA GLY A 229 11.49 -5.81 -3.23
C GLY A 229 12.34 -4.58 -2.90
N ILE A 230 13.49 -4.79 -2.26
CA ILE A 230 14.42 -3.71 -1.86
C ILE A 230 14.85 -2.79 -3.01
N TYR A 231 14.81 -3.28 -4.26
CA TYR A 231 15.13 -2.49 -5.44
C TYR A 231 14.22 -1.27 -5.61
N SER A 232 12.96 -1.34 -5.17
CA SER A 232 12.00 -0.22 -5.24
C SER A 232 12.21 0.80 -4.11
N TRP A 233 12.84 0.40 -3.00
CA TRP A 233 12.85 1.19 -1.75
C TRP A 233 13.62 2.49 -1.87
N HIS A 234 14.68 2.55 -2.68
CA HIS A 234 15.53 3.73 -2.75
C HIS A 234 14.79 4.94 -3.33
N ILE A 235 13.95 4.75 -4.36
CA ILE A 235 13.11 5.80 -4.92
C ILE A 235 11.97 6.10 -3.94
N ALA A 236 11.21 5.08 -3.52
CA ALA A 236 10.06 5.24 -2.63
C ALA A 236 10.42 5.96 -1.32
N HIS A 237 11.46 5.52 -0.62
CA HIS A 237 11.87 6.13 0.65
C HIS A 237 12.34 7.57 0.44
N THR A 238 13.06 7.86 -0.64
CA THR A 238 13.51 9.22 -0.94
C THR A 238 12.32 10.14 -1.21
N THR A 239 11.36 9.70 -2.02
CA THR A 239 10.15 10.49 -2.33
C THR A 239 9.30 10.72 -1.08
N ILE A 240 9.10 9.71 -0.23
CA ILE A 240 8.42 9.88 1.07
C ILE A 240 9.18 10.86 1.97
N SER A 241 10.51 10.77 2.00
CA SER A 241 11.35 11.68 2.77
C SER A 241 11.25 13.13 2.29
N ASN A 242 11.05 13.35 0.99
CA ASN A 242 10.87 14.68 0.41
C ASN A 242 9.50 15.30 0.78
N LEU A 243 8.46 14.49 1.04
CA LEU A 243 7.19 15.01 1.57
C LEU A 243 7.39 15.73 2.90
N LEU A 244 8.37 15.32 3.71
CA LEU A 244 8.68 15.98 4.99
C LEU A 244 9.39 17.32 4.83
N GLU A 245 9.90 17.66 3.64
CA GLU A 245 10.67 18.88 3.37
C GLU A 245 9.86 19.97 2.67
N ARG A 246 8.69 19.64 2.12
CA ARG A 246 7.82 20.61 1.42
C ARG A 246 7.17 21.66 2.33
N ASP A 247 7.49 21.61 3.63
CA ASP A 247 6.96 22.51 4.67
C ASP A 247 8.07 23.37 5.33
N ILE A 248 9.23 23.55 4.68
CA ILE A 248 10.24 24.57 5.05
C ILE A 248 10.17 25.75 4.09
#